data_AF-A0A327HV92-F1
#
_entry.id   AF-A0A327HV92-F1
#
_cell.length_a   1.000
_cell.length_b   1.000
_cell.length_c   1.000
_cell.angle_alpha   90.00
_cell.angle_beta   90.00
_cell.angle_gamma   90.00
#
_symmetry.space_group_name_H-M   'P 1'
#
loop_
_entity.id
_entity.type
_entity.pdbx_description
1 polymer ?
#
loop_
_entity_poly.entity_id
_entity_poly.type
_entity_poly.pdbx_seq_one_letter_code
_entity_poly.pdbx_strand_id
1 'polypeptide(L)'
;MDNDDDNDGIPDSQDSSPEDHDNDGIDDAEDDDDDGDGIDDQEEVNDGDQDTDIYDHDNDGVSDNVDFDIDNDGIDNWNDIGPNGEDYSRDHDNDGMNDGVDPDDDNDNILDVDEVDGVVGDWRYDHDNDGLTDSYDTDDDNDGLSDWFEQNDGWDMTGQFDHDNDGIDDYLDDDDDGDGIPDDQENSGIL
;
A
#
# COMPACT_ATOMS: atom_id res chain seq x y z
N MET A 1 -28.28 -9.28 -1.36
CA MET A 1 -27.70 -9.58 -2.66
C MET A 1 -27.16 -8.25 -3.00
N ASP A 2 -26.02 -8.02 -2.37
CA ASP A 2 -24.95 -7.27 -2.97
C ASP A 2 -24.71 -7.72 -4.40
N ASN A 3 -24.17 -6.76 -5.10
CA ASN A 3 -23.81 -6.84 -6.49
C ASN A 3 -22.51 -6.09 -6.76
N ASP A 4 -21.81 -5.68 -5.69
CA ASP A 4 -20.40 -5.35 -5.48
C ASP A 4 -20.14 -5.97 -4.12
N ASP A 5 -19.29 -6.99 -4.00
CA ASP A 5 -19.03 -7.63 -2.70
C ASP A 5 -17.90 -6.87 -1.96
N ASP A 6 -16.84 -6.45 -2.67
CA ASP A 6 -15.72 -5.57 -2.25
C ASP A 6 -16.04 -4.04 -2.24
N ASN A 7 -16.96 -3.56 -3.08
CA ASN A 7 -17.28 -2.13 -3.29
C ASN A 7 -16.26 -1.30 -4.08
N ASP A 8 -15.46 -1.94 -4.94
CA ASP A 8 -14.55 -1.30 -5.91
C ASP A 8 -15.30 -0.51 -7.04
N GLY A 9 -16.63 -0.64 -7.09
CA GLY A 9 -17.50 -0.02 -8.09
C GLY A 9 -17.66 -0.81 -9.39
N ILE A 10 -17.12 -2.03 -9.46
CA ILE A 10 -17.28 -3.04 -10.50
C ILE A 10 -18.23 -4.14 -10.03
N PRO A 11 -19.44 -4.23 -10.60
CA PRO A 11 -20.39 -5.23 -10.13
C PRO A 11 -19.86 -6.65 -10.20
N ASP A 12 -19.99 -7.51 -9.16
CA ASP A 12 -19.37 -8.86 -9.09
C ASP A 12 -19.77 -9.81 -10.25
N SER A 13 -20.76 -9.43 -11.05
CA SER A 13 -21.04 -10.07 -12.35
C SER A 13 -20.05 -9.77 -13.49
N GLN A 14 -19.23 -8.75 -13.33
CA GLN A 14 -18.26 -8.17 -14.28
C GLN A 14 -16.86 -8.07 -13.66
N ASP A 15 -16.78 -8.21 -12.36
CA ASP A 15 -15.54 -8.25 -11.61
C ASP A 15 -14.76 -9.55 -11.83
N SER A 16 -13.44 -9.41 -11.88
CA SER A 16 -12.48 -10.52 -11.85
C SER A 16 -12.10 -10.95 -10.43
N SER A 17 -12.17 -10.03 -9.47
CA SER A 17 -11.72 -10.17 -8.09
C SER A 17 -12.80 -9.64 -7.12
N PRO A 18 -14.01 -10.23 -7.10
CA PRO A 18 -15.14 -9.68 -6.33
C PRO A 18 -15.01 -9.76 -4.79
N GLU A 19 -13.86 -10.18 -4.28
CA GLU A 19 -13.58 -10.43 -2.85
C GLU A 19 -12.09 -10.07 -2.66
N ASP A 20 -11.77 -8.82 -3.00
CA ASP A 20 -10.44 -8.17 -3.02
C ASP A 20 -10.73 -6.74 -2.52
N HIS A 21 -10.95 -6.60 -1.21
CA HIS A 21 -11.58 -5.41 -0.61
C HIS A 21 -10.70 -4.16 -0.71
N ASP A 22 -9.39 -4.31 -0.63
CA ASP A 22 -8.40 -3.24 -0.79
C ASP A 22 -7.91 -3.06 -2.24
N ASN A 23 -8.30 -3.96 -3.15
CA ASN A 23 -7.94 -3.98 -4.57
C ASN A 23 -6.42 -4.11 -4.83
N ASP A 24 -5.67 -4.76 -3.95
CA ASP A 24 -4.24 -5.03 -4.13
C ASP A 24 -3.97 -6.16 -5.16
N GLY A 25 -5.01 -6.92 -5.52
CA GLY A 25 -4.96 -8.02 -6.49
C GLY A 25 -4.73 -9.41 -5.88
N ILE A 26 -4.70 -9.49 -4.56
CA ILE A 26 -4.85 -10.69 -3.73
C ILE A 26 -6.35 -10.86 -3.43
N ASP A 27 -6.79 -12.08 -3.16
CA ASP A 27 -8.21 -12.35 -2.83
C ASP A 27 -8.23 -12.42 -1.30
N ASP A 28 -9.16 -11.74 -0.62
CA ASP A 28 -9.29 -11.67 0.85
C ASP A 28 -9.03 -13.03 1.53
N ALA A 29 -9.43 -14.13 0.89
CA ALA A 29 -9.23 -15.47 1.43
C ALA A 29 -7.75 -15.92 1.56
N GLU A 30 -6.83 -15.25 0.87
CA GLU A 30 -5.39 -15.46 0.85
C GLU A 30 -4.61 -14.15 1.13
N ASP A 31 -5.32 -13.07 1.47
CA ASP A 31 -4.79 -11.83 2.01
C ASP A 31 -4.68 -11.93 3.54
N ASP A 32 -3.70 -11.27 4.13
CA ASP A 32 -3.52 -11.13 5.57
C ASP A 32 -3.79 -9.68 6.04
N ASP A 33 -4.27 -8.78 5.17
CA ASP A 33 -4.72 -7.41 5.46
C ASP A 33 -5.90 -7.03 4.52
N ASP A 34 -7.11 -7.57 4.76
CA ASP A 34 -8.25 -7.52 3.81
C ASP A 34 -8.68 -6.08 3.44
N ASP A 35 -8.51 -5.11 4.33
CA ASP A 35 -8.86 -3.72 4.06
C ASP A 35 -7.67 -2.82 3.75
N GLY A 36 -6.42 -3.27 3.90
CA GLY A 36 -5.24 -2.52 3.50
C GLY A 36 -4.96 -1.32 4.41
N ASP A 37 -5.27 -1.42 5.71
CA ASP A 37 -5.01 -0.38 6.71
C ASP A 37 -3.64 -0.50 7.39
N GLY A 38 -2.87 -1.53 7.02
CA GLY A 38 -1.54 -1.85 7.56
C GLY A 38 -1.58 -2.69 8.84
N ILE A 39 -2.72 -3.25 9.22
CA ILE A 39 -2.91 -4.11 10.39
C ILE A 39 -3.35 -5.51 9.95
N ASP A 40 -2.54 -6.50 10.30
CA ASP A 40 -2.87 -7.91 10.00
C ASP A 40 -4.26 -8.32 10.52
N ASP A 41 -5.02 -8.94 9.62
CA ASP A 41 -6.39 -9.43 9.73
C ASP A 41 -6.61 -10.28 11.00
N GLN A 42 -5.59 -11.07 11.37
CA GLN A 42 -5.61 -11.88 12.58
C GLN A 42 -5.40 -11.04 13.85
N GLU A 43 -4.62 -9.97 13.80
CA GLU A 43 -4.49 -9.03 14.91
C GLU A 43 -5.81 -8.33 15.19
N GLU A 44 -6.42 -7.74 14.17
CA GLU A 44 -7.71 -7.06 14.23
C GLU A 44 -8.84 -7.95 14.81
N VAL A 45 -9.00 -9.15 14.26
CA VAL A 45 -10.03 -10.10 14.74
C VAL A 45 -9.81 -10.51 16.22
N ASN A 46 -8.59 -10.37 16.76
CA ASN A 46 -8.23 -10.84 18.10
C ASN A 46 -7.90 -9.75 19.13
N ASP A 47 -7.73 -8.49 18.74
CA ASP A 47 -7.33 -7.40 19.64
C ASP A 47 -8.47 -6.99 20.61
N GLY A 48 -9.72 -7.21 20.19
CA GLY A 48 -10.94 -6.83 20.88
C GLY A 48 -11.24 -5.33 20.87
N ASP A 49 -10.60 -4.56 20.00
CA ASP A 49 -11.10 -3.27 19.54
C ASP A 49 -12.25 -3.49 18.52
N GLN A 50 -13.01 -2.45 18.24
CA GLN A 50 -14.09 -2.51 17.23
C GLN A 50 -13.91 -1.46 16.15
N ASP A 51 -12.80 -0.73 16.25
CA ASP A 51 -12.38 0.38 15.41
C ASP A 51 -11.08 -0.09 14.67
N THR A 52 -10.99 -1.40 14.39
CA THR A 52 -9.93 -2.23 13.73
C THR A 52 -10.65 -3.48 13.22
N ASP A 53 -11.63 -3.25 12.35
CA ASP A 53 -12.43 -4.29 11.71
C ASP A 53 -11.89 -4.40 10.29
N ILE A 54 -11.42 -5.57 9.87
CA ILE A 54 -10.97 -6.02 8.53
C ILE A 54 -11.70 -5.52 7.26
N TYR A 55 -12.71 -4.65 7.40
CA TYR A 55 -13.50 -4.01 6.34
C TYR A 55 -13.83 -2.56 6.75
N ASP A 56 -12.92 -1.87 7.43
CA ASP A 56 -12.98 -0.51 7.99
C ASP A 56 -11.61 0.17 7.82
N HIS A 57 -11.20 0.35 6.55
CA HIS A 57 -9.88 0.83 6.10
C HIS A 57 -9.31 2.03 6.89
N ASP A 58 -10.15 3.00 7.30
CA ASP A 58 -9.71 4.18 8.06
C ASP A 58 -9.88 4.10 9.58
N ASN A 59 -10.38 2.98 10.09
CA ASN A 59 -10.60 2.71 11.50
C ASN A 59 -11.48 3.75 12.21
N ASP A 60 -12.43 4.36 11.51
CA ASP A 60 -13.35 5.35 12.09
C ASP A 60 -14.61 4.73 12.73
N GLY A 61 -14.79 3.42 12.55
CA GLY A 61 -15.89 2.61 13.04
C GLY A 61 -17.09 2.59 12.10
N VAL A 62 -16.88 2.87 10.81
CA VAL A 62 -17.88 2.85 9.74
C VAL A 62 -17.38 2.01 8.57
N SER A 63 -17.63 0.70 8.67
CA SER A 63 -17.32 -0.25 7.60
C SER A 63 -17.57 0.26 6.17
N ASP A 64 -16.63 -0.06 5.30
CA ASP A 64 -16.42 0.51 3.98
C ASP A 64 -17.65 0.43 3.07
N ASN A 65 -18.42 -0.65 3.20
CA ASN A 65 -19.68 -0.84 2.46
C ASN A 65 -20.75 0.25 2.70
N VAL A 66 -20.61 1.05 3.75
CA VAL A 66 -21.49 2.19 4.04
C VAL A 66 -20.76 3.51 4.27
N ASP A 67 -19.43 3.51 4.25
CA ASP A 67 -18.66 4.74 4.23
C ASP A 67 -18.74 5.43 2.86
N PHE A 68 -18.66 6.74 2.86
CA PHE A 68 -18.56 7.56 1.67
C PHE A 68 -17.16 8.17 1.46
N ASP A 69 -16.24 7.93 2.41
CA ASP A 69 -14.88 8.47 2.54
C ASP A 69 -14.07 7.38 3.27
N ILE A 70 -13.91 6.19 2.65
CA ILE A 70 -13.37 4.93 3.23
C ILE A 70 -12.02 5.10 3.92
N ASP A 71 -11.28 6.11 3.50
CA ASP A 71 -9.89 6.38 3.85
C ASP A 71 -9.73 7.69 4.65
N ASN A 72 -10.85 8.36 4.94
CA ASN A 72 -10.99 9.62 5.67
C ASN A 72 -10.06 10.78 5.19
N ASP A 73 -9.64 10.78 3.92
CA ASP A 73 -8.74 11.80 3.35
C ASP A 73 -9.47 13.14 3.04
N GLY A 74 -10.81 13.08 2.98
CA GLY A 74 -11.72 14.19 2.67
C GLY A 74 -12.17 14.29 1.21
N ILE A 75 -11.92 13.28 0.39
CA ILE A 75 -12.35 13.05 -0.98
C ILE A 75 -13.29 11.84 -1.01
N ASP A 76 -14.59 12.09 -1.29
CA ASP A 76 -15.53 10.98 -1.35
C ASP A 76 -15.11 9.87 -2.35
N ASN A 77 -15.32 8.58 -2.01
CA ASN A 77 -14.86 7.40 -2.79
C ASN A 77 -15.20 7.49 -4.30
N TRP A 78 -16.29 8.18 -4.66
CA TRP A 78 -16.66 8.35 -6.07
C TRP A 78 -15.68 9.23 -6.86
N ASN A 79 -15.06 10.19 -6.18
CA ASN A 79 -14.03 11.07 -6.73
C ASN A 79 -12.62 10.54 -6.45
N ASP A 80 -12.49 9.54 -5.59
CA ASP A 80 -11.24 8.92 -5.20
C ASP A 80 -10.92 7.67 -6.02
N ILE A 81 -11.17 7.78 -7.33
CA ILE A 81 -10.92 6.72 -8.29
C ILE A 81 -10.17 7.33 -9.47
N GLY A 82 -9.09 6.67 -9.86
CA GLY A 82 -8.25 7.02 -10.97
C GLY A 82 -8.92 6.92 -12.34
N PRO A 83 -8.28 7.47 -13.39
CA PRO A 83 -8.86 7.56 -14.72
C PRO A 83 -9.17 6.19 -15.38
N ASN A 84 -8.58 5.11 -14.91
CA ASN A 84 -8.84 3.74 -15.36
C ASN A 84 -9.48 2.83 -14.31
N GLY A 85 -9.88 3.38 -13.15
CA GLY A 85 -10.45 2.60 -12.05
C GLY A 85 -9.44 2.19 -10.99
N GLU A 86 -8.28 2.85 -10.95
CA GLU A 86 -7.31 2.70 -9.85
C GLU A 86 -7.95 3.20 -8.56
N ASP A 87 -7.78 2.46 -7.46
CA ASP A 87 -8.17 2.96 -6.15
C ASP A 87 -7.08 3.91 -5.63
N TYR A 88 -7.49 5.10 -5.20
CA TYR A 88 -6.62 6.15 -4.69
C TYR A 88 -6.64 6.23 -3.16
N SER A 89 -7.51 5.46 -2.49
CA SER A 89 -7.46 5.31 -1.03
C SER A 89 -6.31 4.43 -0.55
N ARG A 90 -5.65 3.67 -1.43
CA ARG A 90 -4.51 2.81 -1.09
C ARG A 90 -3.33 3.63 -0.57
N ASP A 91 -2.51 3.04 0.28
CA ASP A 91 -1.30 3.61 0.88
C ASP A 91 -0.11 2.72 0.47
N HIS A 92 0.37 2.87 -0.76
CA HIS A 92 1.26 1.90 -1.42
C HIS A 92 2.59 1.69 -0.68
N ASP A 93 3.10 2.73 -0.03
CA ASP A 93 4.33 2.70 0.77
C ASP A 93 4.08 2.55 2.29
N ASN A 94 2.82 2.42 2.71
CA ASN A 94 2.40 2.26 4.10
C ASN A 94 2.89 3.39 5.03
N ASP A 95 2.97 4.63 4.53
CA ASP A 95 3.42 5.79 5.31
C ASP A 95 2.31 6.43 6.16
N GLY A 96 1.07 5.98 5.95
CA GLY A 96 -0.15 6.48 6.54
C GLY A 96 -0.79 7.63 5.73
N MET A 97 -0.40 7.82 4.47
CA MET A 97 -1.03 8.74 3.53
C MET A 97 -1.37 8.04 2.21
N ASN A 98 -2.65 8.03 1.91
CA ASN A 98 -3.16 7.39 0.70
C ASN A 98 -2.62 8.04 -0.58
N ASP A 99 -2.35 7.24 -1.61
CA ASP A 99 -1.80 7.61 -2.91
C ASP A 99 -2.60 8.70 -3.67
N GLY A 100 -3.85 8.92 -3.25
CA GLY A 100 -4.72 9.99 -3.77
C GLY A 100 -4.28 11.39 -3.33
N VAL A 101 -3.62 11.47 -2.18
CA VAL A 101 -3.15 12.70 -1.51
C VAL A 101 -1.67 12.70 -1.19
N ASP A 102 -1.03 11.54 -1.16
CA ASP A 102 0.40 11.41 -1.04
C ASP A 102 1.09 12.06 -2.26
N PRO A 103 2.15 12.88 -2.04
CA PRO A 103 2.94 13.43 -3.12
C PRO A 103 4.09 12.53 -3.63
N ASP A 104 4.33 11.38 -3.02
CA ASP A 104 5.45 10.45 -3.20
C ASP A 104 5.02 8.99 -2.87
N ASP A 105 4.10 8.41 -3.65
CA ASP A 105 3.36 7.16 -3.33
C ASP A 105 4.22 5.89 -3.08
N ASP A 106 5.49 5.88 -3.46
CA ASP A 106 6.44 4.77 -3.23
C ASP A 106 7.65 5.21 -2.38
N ASN A 107 7.57 6.38 -1.73
CA ASN A 107 8.60 6.96 -0.87
C ASN A 107 10.06 6.89 -1.41
N ASP A 108 10.23 6.87 -2.73
CA ASP A 108 11.51 6.69 -3.41
C ASP A 108 12.33 8.01 -3.51
N ASN A 109 11.81 9.08 -2.88
CA ASN A 109 12.26 10.46 -2.91
C ASN A 109 12.09 11.19 -4.27
N ILE A 110 11.25 10.68 -5.17
CA ILE A 110 10.89 11.22 -6.48
C ILE A 110 9.36 11.39 -6.57
N LEU A 111 8.88 12.49 -5.98
CA LEU A 111 7.48 12.93 -6.10
C LEU A 111 6.79 12.49 -7.39
N ASP A 112 5.60 11.88 -7.33
CA ASP A 112 4.96 11.29 -8.51
C ASP A 112 4.57 12.32 -9.58
N VAL A 113 4.54 13.63 -9.26
CA VAL A 113 4.46 14.68 -10.30
C VAL A 113 5.72 14.83 -11.17
N ASP A 114 6.87 14.48 -10.62
CA ASP A 114 8.20 14.51 -11.21
C ASP A 114 8.63 13.14 -11.77
N GLU A 115 7.84 12.10 -11.49
CA GLU A 115 7.97 10.78 -12.09
C GLU A 115 7.95 10.78 -13.63
N VAL A 116 8.52 9.73 -14.23
CA VAL A 116 8.83 9.69 -15.67
C VAL A 116 7.57 9.79 -16.55
N ASP A 117 6.45 9.28 -16.07
CA ASP A 117 5.12 9.39 -16.66
C ASP A 117 4.13 10.25 -15.85
N GLY A 118 4.56 10.76 -14.70
CA GLY A 118 3.87 11.73 -13.83
C GLY A 118 2.79 11.09 -12.96
N VAL A 119 2.03 11.93 -12.24
CA VAL A 119 1.06 11.59 -11.15
C VAL A 119 -0.04 10.54 -11.42
N VAL A 120 -0.08 9.94 -12.60
CA VAL A 120 -1.02 8.84 -12.93
C VAL A 120 -0.27 7.69 -13.61
N GLY A 121 1.03 7.67 -13.40
CA GLY A 121 2.00 6.81 -14.00
C GLY A 121 2.21 5.56 -13.19
N ASP A 122 2.75 4.53 -13.82
CA ASP A 122 3.03 3.27 -13.13
C ASP A 122 4.31 3.37 -12.29
N TRP A 123 5.14 4.40 -12.52
CA TRP A 123 6.44 4.59 -11.85
C TRP A 123 6.36 5.30 -10.50
N ARG A 124 5.15 5.60 -10.02
CA ARG A 124 4.91 6.02 -8.62
C ARG A 124 4.87 4.81 -7.66
N TYR A 125 5.26 3.65 -8.19
CA TYR A 125 5.13 2.33 -7.61
C TYR A 125 6.37 1.52 -8.06
N ASP A 126 7.56 2.12 -7.99
CA ASP A 126 8.89 1.56 -8.34
C ASP A 126 9.87 1.91 -7.20
N HIS A 127 9.59 1.38 -6.00
CA HIS A 127 10.20 1.77 -4.72
C HIS A 127 11.75 1.78 -4.76
N ASP A 128 12.35 0.75 -5.34
CA ASP A 128 13.81 0.61 -5.47
C ASP A 128 14.43 1.30 -6.71
N ASN A 129 13.62 1.94 -7.54
CA ASN A 129 14.04 2.58 -8.79
C ASN A 129 14.78 1.65 -9.79
N ASP A 130 14.55 0.34 -9.79
CA ASP A 130 15.31 -0.61 -10.62
C ASP A 130 14.88 -0.59 -12.10
N GLY A 131 13.68 -0.08 -12.38
CA GLY A 131 13.07 -0.19 -13.70
C GLY A 131 11.92 -1.18 -13.80
N LEU A 132 11.42 -1.69 -12.68
CA LEU A 132 10.34 -2.67 -12.54
C LEU A 132 9.43 -2.20 -11.41
N THR A 133 8.26 -1.71 -11.81
CA THR A 133 7.22 -1.37 -10.85
C THR A 133 6.92 -2.56 -9.93
N ASP A 134 6.63 -2.31 -8.66
CA ASP A 134 6.47 -3.30 -7.58
C ASP A 134 5.43 -4.38 -7.94
N SER A 135 4.39 -4.02 -8.70
CA SER A 135 3.43 -5.00 -9.27
C SER A 135 4.05 -6.11 -10.15
N TYR A 136 5.30 -5.95 -10.59
CA TYR A 136 6.08 -6.91 -11.38
C TYR A 136 7.45 -7.23 -10.79
N ASP A 137 7.95 -6.45 -9.84
CA ASP A 137 9.13 -6.84 -9.07
C ASP A 137 8.78 -7.97 -8.10
N THR A 138 9.80 -8.57 -7.51
CA THR A 138 9.70 -9.67 -6.57
C THR A 138 10.62 -9.46 -5.36
N ASP A 139 11.13 -8.24 -5.21
CA ASP A 139 12.22 -7.77 -4.34
C ASP A 139 12.12 -6.23 -4.31
N ASP A 140 10.99 -5.71 -3.83
CA ASP A 140 10.53 -4.31 -4.00
C ASP A 140 11.48 -3.27 -3.39
N ASP A 141 12.24 -3.64 -2.34
CA ASP A 141 13.31 -2.81 -1.77
C ASP A 141 14.71 -3.22 -2.24
N ASN A 142 14.86 -4.28 -3.05
CA ASN A 142 16.14 -4.75 -3.59
C ASN A 142 17.19 -5.19 -2.53
N ASP A 143 16.77 -5.55 -1.32
CA ASP A 143 17.63 -6.02 -0.24
C ASP A 143 18.22 -7.45 -0.50
N GLY A 144 17.63 -8.16 -1.48
CA GLY A 144 18.00 -9.50 -1.91
C GLY A 144 17.26 -10.64 -1.20
N LEU A 145 16.22 -10.32 -0.44
CA LEU A 145 15.12 -11.18 -0.06
C LEU A 145 14.11 -11.16 -1.21
N SER A 146 12.83 -11.23 -0.94
CA SER A 146 11.82 -11.28 -1.97
C SER A 146 10.51 -11.08 -1.26
N ASP A 147 9.60 -10.31 -1.81
CA ASP A 147 8.39 -9.88 -1.11
C ASP A 147 7.62 -11.05 -0.49
N TRP A 148 7.48 -12.14 -1.27
CA TRP A 148 6.84 -13.36 -0.78
C TRP A 148 7.52 -13.95 0.46
N PHE A 149 8.84 -13.92 0.51
CA PHE A 149 9.59 -14.38 1.68
C PHE A 149 9.36 -13.46 2.87
N GLU A 150 9.42 -12.15 2.67
CA GLU A 150 9.32 -11.11 3.71
C GLU A 150 7.95 -11.12 4.38
N GLN A 151 6.88 -11.13 3.59
CA GLN A 151 5.51 -11.31 4.11
C GLN A 151 5.32 -12.62 4.90
N ASN A 152 6.09 -13.69 4.60
CA ASN A 152 5.82 -15.04 5.12
C ASN A 152 6.85 -15.56 6.15
N ASP A 153 7.93 -14.83 6.45
CA ASP A 153 8.97 -15.35 7.33
C ASP A 153 8.65 -15.12 8.83
N GLY A 154 7.75 -14.17 9.10
CA GLY A 154 7.27 -13.75 10.43
C GLY A 154 8.33 -13.01 11.24
N TRP A 155 9.20 -12.24 10.58
CA TRP A 155 10.23 -11.40 11.18
C TRP A 155 10.02 -9.94 10.80
N ASP A 156 9.71 -9.13 11.81
CA ASP A 156 9.52 -7.67 11.70
C ASP A 156 10.84 -6.89 11.40
N MET A 157 11.84 -7.53 10.78
CA MET A 157 13.14 -6.91 10.42
C MET A 157 13.49 -7.14 8.95
N THR A 158 12.51 -7.52 8.15
CA THR A 158 12.63 -7.85 6.73
C THR A 158 11.27 -7.52 6.11
N GLY A 159 10.89 -6.25 6.13
CA GLY A 159 9.67 -5.75 5.49
C GLY A 159 9.93 -5.53 3.99
N GLN A 160 8.88 -5.43 3.18
CA GLN A 160 9.00 -5.13 1.74
C GLN A 160 9.62 -3.76 1.43
N PHE A 161 9.72 -2.91 2.44
CA PHE A 161 10.22 -1.53 2.38
C PHE A 161 11.23 -1.30 3.52
N ASP A 162 12.19 -2.22 3.72
CA ASP A 162 13.22 -2.20 4.80
C ASP A 162 14.60 -2.60 4.21
N HIS A 163 15.17 -1.69 3.43
CA HIS A 163 16.32 -1.94 2.55
C HIS A 163 17.56 -2.47 3.29
N ASP A 164 17.80 -2.05 4.55
CA ASP A 164 18.92 -2.53 5.37
C ASP A 164 18.58 -3.64 6.39
N ASN A 165 17.31 -4.04 6.45
CA ASN A 165 16.78 -5.11 7.30
C ASN A 165 17.00 -4.83 8.80
N ASP A 166 16.77 -3.60 9.24
CA ASP A 166 16.90 -3.21 10.64
C ASP A 166 15.56 -3.14 11.40
N GLY A 167 14.45 -3.29 10.67
CA GLY A 167 13.07 -3.26 11.18
C GLY A 167 12.53 -1.86 11.37
N ILE A 168 13.04 -0.90 10.60
CA ILE A 168 12.52 0.44 10.45
C ILE A 168 12.20 0.59 8.96
N ASP A 169 10.95 0.88 8.63
CA ASP A 169 10.55 1.11 7.24
C ASP A 169 11.33 2.30 6.65
N ASP A 170 11.69 2.21 5.38
CA ASP A 170 12.59 3.16 4.70
C ASP A 170 12.15 4.62 4.89
N TYR A 171 10.85 4.90 4.79
CA TYR A 171 10.29 6.25 4.97
C TYR A 171 10.49 6.85 6.38
N LEU A 172 10.79 6.00 7.37
CA LEU A 172 11.07 6.37 8.76
C LEU A 172 12.56 6.29 9.12
N ASP A 173 13.41 5.68 8.29
CA ASP A 173 14.85 5.64 8.49
C ASP A 173 15.52 6.97 8.04
N ASP A 174 16.64 7.32 8.68
CA ASP A 174 17.50 8.44 8.28
C ASP A 174 18.75 7.92 7.50
N ASP A 175 18.92 6.60 7.31
CA ASP A 175 20.05 5.87 6.66
C ASP A 175 19.54 4.51 6.12
N ASP A 176 18.53 4.53 5.24
CA ASP A 176 17.76 3.38 4.73
C ASP A 176 18.61 2.23 4.14
N ASP A 177 19.73 2.55 3.49
CA ASP A 177 20.67 1.57 2.91
C ASP A 177 21.74 1.05 3.89
N GLY A 178 21.77 1.61 5.11
CA GLY A 178 22.71 1.27 6.18
C GLY A 178 24.19 1.52 5.84
N ASP A 179 24.52 2.36 4.85
CA ASP A 179 25.90 2.64 4.43
C ASP A 179 26.64 3.60 5.38
N GLY A 180 25.89 4.33 6.22
CA GLY A 180 26.37 5.30 7.19
C GLY A 180 26.43 6.75 6.66
N ILE A 181 25.73 7.04 5.57
CA ILE A 181 25.49 8.36 5.00
C ILE A 181 23.98 8.61 5.04
N PRO A 182 23.53 9.64 5.78
CA PRO A 182 22.09 9.88 5.85
C PRO A 182 21.45 10.24 4.52
N ASP A 183 20.19 9.89 4.32
CA ASP A 183 19.43 10.05 3.06
C ASP A 183 19.36 11.52 2.62
N ASP A 184 19.35 12.44 3.59
CA ASP A 184 19.41 13.89 3.34
C ASP A 184 20.73 14.37 2.67
N GLN A 185 21.74 13.49 2.64
CA GLN A 185 23.06 13.66 2.05
C GLN A 185 23.37 12.68 0.92
N GLU A 186 22.47 11.73 0.68
CA GLU A 186 22.43 10.81 -0.43
C GLU A 186 22.18 11.54 -1.76
N ASN A 187 22.37 10.84 -2.88
CA ASN A 187 22.17 11.41 -4.21
C ASN A 187 21.28 10.51 -5.08
N SER A 188 19.97 10.50 -4.78
CA SER A 188 18.83 10.01 -5.60
C SER A 188 19.18 8.83 -6.52
N GLY A 189 19.59 7.69 -5.95
CA GLY A 189 20.03 6.53 -6.74
C GLY A 189 21.21 5.78 -6.13
N ILE A 190 21.44 5.97 -4.84
CA ILE A 190 21.96 4.93 -3.97
C ILE A 190 20.85 4.80 -2.93
N LEU A 191 19.88 3.96 -3.28
CA LEU A 191 19.25 3.04 -2.36
C LEU A 191 20.07 1.75 -2.60
#